data_AF-F2LXZ8-F1
#
_entry.id   AF-F2LXZ8-F1
#
_cell.length_a   1.000
_cell.length_b   1.000
_cell.length_c   1.000
_cell.angle_alpha   90.00
_cell.angle_beta   90.00
_cell.angle_gamma   90.00
#
_symmetry.space_group_name_H-M   'P 1'
#
loop_
_entity.id
_entity.type
_entity.pdbx_description
1 polymer ?
#
loop_
_entity_poly.entity_id
_entity_poly.type
_entity_poly.pdbx_seq_one_letter_code
_entity_poly.pdbx_strand_id
1 'polypeptide(L)'
;MKEKLLKILEDKKVEDITVYDLRMKSALFDFFIIGTVSSNKQVYAIFDEIKKSGIDIHHIEETADGGWTLIDCFDVVIHLFTEQKRKEYDLDSLWRETEKRREDES
;
A
#
# COMPACT_ATOMS: atom_id res chain seq x y z
N MET A 1 2.61 -13.31 6.56
CA MET A 1 3.30 -12.11 6.05
C MET A 1 2.49 -10.84 6.30
N LYS A 2 1.25 -10.72 5.77
CA LYS A 2 0.33 -9.58 5.95
C LYS A 2 0.29 -8.98 7.37
N GLU A 3 -0.03 -9.76 8.40
CA GLU A 3 -0.14 -9.26 9.79
C GLU A 3 1.14 -8.58 10.30
N LYS A 4 2.30 -9.08 9.88
CA LYS A 4 3.59 -8.52 10.27
C LYS A 4 3.86 -7.19 9.55
N LEU A 5 3.50 -7.08 8.28
CA LEU A 5 3.56 -5.83 7.53
C LEU A 5 2.59 -4.79 8.11
N LEU A 6 1.35 -5.17 8.42
CA LEU A 6 0.39 -4.27 9.06
C LEU A 6 0.91 -3.73 10.38
N LYS A 7 1.44 -4.60 11.24
CA LYS A 7 2.04 -4.18 12.50
C LYS A 7 3.18 -3.17 12.28
N ILE A 8 4.05 -3.39 11.29
CA ILE A 8 5.12 -2.44 10.96
C ILE A 8 4.53 -1.08 10.55
N LEU A 9 3.49 -1.07 9.70
CA LEU A 9 2.85 0.16 9.26
C LEU A 9 2.20 0.91 10.45
N GLU A 10 1.51 0.20 11.33
CA GLU A 10 0.91 0.76 12.56
C GLU A 10 1.98 1.31 13.52
N ASP A 11 3.07 0.57 13.75
CA ASP A 11 4.19 0.97 14.59
C ASP A 11 4.88 2.23 14.05
N LYS A 12 4.96 2.36 12.72
CA LYS A 12 5.47 3.53 12.01
C LYS A 12 4.45 4.65 11.85
N LYS A 13 3.26 4.56 12.45
CA LYS A 13 2.21 5.59 12.41
C LYS A 13 1.75 5.93 11.00
N VAL A 14 1.59 4.90 10.16
CA VAL A 14 0.88 5.03 8.88
C VAL A 14 -0.61 5.19 9.19
N GLU A 15 -1.25 6.14 8.52
CA GLU A 15 -2.66 6.48 8.74
C GLU A 15 -3.54 5.91 7.63
N ASP A 16 -4.86 5.89 7.83
CA ASP A 16 -5.86 5.47 6.84
C ASP A 16 -5.51 4.16 6.11
N ILE A 17 -5.07 3.16 6.90
CA ILE A 17 -4.65 1.87 6.37
C ILE A 17 -5.88 1.09 5.91
N THR A 18 -5.93 0.76 4.62
CA THR A 18 -6.95 -0.11 4.04
C THR A 18 -6.31 -1.37 3.48
N VAL A 19 -6.93 -2.52 3.72
CA VAL A 19 -6.43 -3.83 3.28
C VAL A 19 -7.47 -4.50 2.40
N TYR A 20 -7.05 -4.93 1.22
CA TYR A 20 -7.87 -5.68 0.27
C TYR A 20 -7.35 -7.11 0.16
N ASP A 21 -8.28 -8.06 0.30
CA ASP A 21 -8.02 -9.48 0.08
C ASP A 21 -8.31 -9.82 -1.40
N LEU A 22 -7.28 -10.28 -2.09
CA LEU A 22 -7.30 -10.55 -3.53
C LEU A 22 -7.03 -12.01 -3.86
N ARG A 23 -6.92 -12.90 -2.86
CA ARG A 23 -6.61 -14.33 -3.04
C ARG A 23 -7.57 -15.07 -3.99
N MET A 24 -8.80 -14.58 -4.12
CA MET A 24 -9.82 -15.14 -5.02
C MET A 24 -9.98 -14.35 -6.34
N LYS A 25 -9.20 -13.28 -6.52
CA LYS A 25 -9.41 -12.26 -7.55
C LYS A 25 -8.15 -11.93 -8.36
N SER A 26 -6.97 -12.31 -7.89
CA SER A 26 -5.68 -12.07 -8.54
C SER A 26 -4.80 -13.31 -8.46
N ALA A 27 -4.08 -13.61 -9.53
CA ALA A 27 -3.06 -14.66 -9.55
C ALA A 27 -1.65 -14.13 -9.21
N LEU A 28 -1.50 -12.81 -9.03
CA LEU A 28 -0.21 -12.14 -8.87
C LEU A 28 0.15 -11.81 -7.41
N PHE A 29 -0.84 -11.48 -6.57
CA PHE A 29 -0.63 -11.13 -5.16
C PHE A 29 -1.89 -11.42 -4.33
N ASP A 30 -1.69 -11.79 -3.07
CA ASP A 30 -2.75 -12.18 -2.14
C ASP A 30 -3.41 -10.96 -1.47
N PHE A 31 -2.62 -9.93 -1.14
CA PHE A 31 -3.09 -8.75 -0.43
C PHE A 31 -2.58 -7.46 -1.04
N PHE A 32 -3.46 -6.45 -1.02
CA PHE A 32 -3.12 -5.08 -1.38
C PHE A 32 -3.38 -4.17 -0.18
N ILE A 33 -2.38 -3.41 0.24
CA ILE A 33 -2.46 -2.50 1.37
C ILE A 33 -2.25 -1.08 0.86
N ILE A 34 -3.04 -0.15 1.38
CA ILE A 34 -2.89 1.28 1.11
C ILE A 34 -2.76 1.98 2.45
N GLY A 35 -1.87 2.97 2.54
CA GLY A 35 -1.77 3.82 3.71
C GLY A 35 -1.33 5.24 3.39
N THR A 36 -1.61 6.15 4.31
CA THR A 36 -1.19 7.55 4.28
C THR A 36 0.09 7.72 5.10
N VAL A 37 1.10 8.38 4.53
CA VAL A 37 2.35 8.74 5.18
C VAL A 37 2.52 10.26 5.23
N SER A 38 3.16 10.74 6.29
CA SER A 38 3.48 12.15 6.49
C SER A 38 4.63 12.65 5.61
N SER A 39 5.54 11.76 5.19
CA SER A 39 6.73 12.14 4.41
C SER A 39 7.49 10.93 3.84
N ASN A 40 8.34 11.15 2.84
CA ASN A 40 9.23 10.11 2.31
C ASN A 40 10.21 9.59 3.38
N LYS A 41 10.57 10.40 4.39
CA LYS A 41 11.39 9.92 5.52
C LYS A 41 10.71 8.79 6.29
N GLN A 42 9.39 8.88 6.47
CA GLN A 42 8.61 7.82 7.10
C GLN A 42 8.62 6.55 6.24
N VAL A 43 8.51 6.70 4.92
CA VAL A 43 8.62 5.58 3.96
C VAL A 43 9.96 4.86 4.09
N TYR A 44 11.08 5.58 4.13
CA TYR A 44 12.40 4.95 4.32
C TYR A 44 12.51 4.24 5.68
N ALA A 45 11.93 4.80 6.74
CA ALA A 45 11.88 4.14 8.04
C ALA A 45 11.03 2.85 8.03
N ILE A 46 9.97 2.79 7.20
CA ILE A 46 9.17 1.59 6.98
C ILE A 46 10.00 0.54 6.23
N PHE A 47 10.71 0.92 5.17
CA PHE A 47 11.59 -0.01 4.43
C PHE A 47 12.62 -0.69 5.33
N ASP A 48 13.30 0.10 6.16
CA ASP A 48 14.32 -0.43 7.07
C ASP A 48 13.71 -1.43 8.06
N GLU A 49 12.49 -1.18 8.53
CA GLU A 49 11.79 -2.07 9.44
C GLU A 49 11.35 -3.37 8.74
N ILE A 50 10.81 -3.28 7.52
CA ILE A 50 10.44 -4.45 6.71
C ILE A 50 11.68 -5.35 6.51
N LYS A 51 12.81 -4.77 6.12
CA LYS A 51 14.09 -5.49 5.95
C LYS A 51 14.58 -6.13 7.25
N LYS A 52 14.58 -5.40 8.37
CA LYS A 52 14.95 -5.94 9.69
C LYS A 52 14.04 -7.08 10.14
N SER A 53 12.80 -7.06 9.69
CA SER A 53 11.82 -8.10 9.99
C SER A 53 12.10 -9.41 9.24
N GLY A 54 12.99 -9.42 8.24
CA GLY A 54 13.31 -10.59 7.42
C GLY A 54 12.28 -10.86 6.33
N ILE A 55 11.49 -9.85 5.93
CA ILE A 55 10.64 -9.91 4.75
C ILE A 55 11.43 -9.33 3.57
N ASP A 56 11.51 -10.07 2.48
CA ASP A 56 12.16 -9.61 1.26
C ASP A 56 11.27 -8.62 0.51
N ILE A 57 11.87 -7.51 0.10
CA ILE A 57 11.23 -6.54 -0.79
C ILE A 57 11.70 -6.86 -2.21
N HIS A 58 10.76 -7.28 -3.06
CA HIS A 58 11.02 -7.62 -4.45
C HIS A 58 11.30 -6.38 -5.29
N HIS A 59 10.45 -5.37 -5.14
CA HIS A 59 10.49 -4.17 -5.95
C HIS A 59 10.01 -2.94 -5.17
N ILE A 60 10.56 -1.77 -5.53
CA ILE A 60 10.14 -0.47 -5.01
C ILE A 60 10.01 0.48 -6.19
N GLU A 61 8.86 1.16 -6.26
CA GLU A 61 8.62 2.25 -7.21
C GLU A 61 8.27 3.52 -6.43
N GLU A 62 8.85 4.66 -6.80
CA GLU A 62 8.57 5.96 -6.19
C GLU A 62 8.41 7.00 -7.30
N THR A 63 7.44 7.90 -7.17
CA THR A 63 7.28 8.99 -8.14
C THR A 63 8.41 10.01 -8.03
N ALA A 64 8.78 10.63 -9.16
CA ALA A 64 9.88 11.60 -9.20
C ALA A 64 9.62 12.86 -8.36
N ASP A 65 8.36 13.27 -8.23
CA ASP A 65 7.91 14.36 -7.36
C ASP A 65 7.70 13.91 -5.90
N GLY A 66 7.90 12.62 -5.63
CA GLY A 66 7.59 11.99 -4.35
C GLY A 66 6.09 11.91 -4.09
N GLY A 67 5.74 11.48 -2.88
CA GLY A 67 4.35 11.45 -2.44
C GLY A 67 3.58 10.18 -2.81
N TRP A 68 4.07 9.34 -3.72
CA TRP A 68 3.59 7.97 -3.87
C TRP A 68 4.76 6.99 -3.90
N THR A 69 4.62 5.92 -3.13
CA THR A 69 5.57 4.81 -3.09
C THR A 69 4.83 3.48 -3.14
N LEU A 70 5.27 2.56 -4.00
CA LEU A 70 4.86 1.17 -4.06
C LEU A 70 5.97 0.30 -3.49
N ILE A 71 5.57 -0.66 -2.65
CA ILE A 71 6.44 -1.67 -2.06
C ILE A 71 5.88 -3.04 -2.41
N ASP A 72 6.63 -3.80 -3.20
CA ASP A 72 6.27 -5.17 -3.58
C ASP A 72 7.01 -6.17 -2.69
N CYS A 73 6.24 -6.95 -1.92
CA CYS A 73 6.73 -8.04 -1.07
C CYS A 73 6.21 -9.41 -1.59
N PHE A 74 6.04 -9.57 -2.90
CA PHE A 74 5.44 -10.72 -3.60
C PHE A 74 3.97 -10.95 -3.26
N ASP A 75 3.69 -11.59 -2.11
CA ASP A 75 2.32 -11.94 -1.71
C ASP A 75 1.52 -10.71 -1.25
N VAL A 76 2.23 -9.62 -0.89
CA VAL A 76 1.64 -8.38 -0.39
C VAL A 76 2.24 -7.20 -1.12
N VAL A 77 1.38 -6.36 -1.69
CA VAL A 77 1.76 -5.08 -2.30
C VAL A 77 1.25 -3.95 -1.43
N ILE A 78 2.11 -2.97 -1.12
CA ILE A 78 1.80 -1.82 -0.26
C ILE A 78 1.93 -0.54 -1.07
N HIS A 79 0.89 0.29 -1.09
CA HIS A 79 0.93 1.64 -1.63
C HIS A 79 0.89 2.65 -0.49
N LEU A 80 1.90 3.52 -0.43
CA LEU A 80 1.99 4.60 0.54
C LEU A 80 1.85 5.93 -0.19
N PHE A 81 0.91 6.75 0.26
CA PHE A 81 0.64 8.06 -0.30
C PHE A 81 0.85 9.14 0.73
N THR A 82 1.39 10.29 0.35
CA THR A 82 1.23 11.49 1.17
C THR A 82 -0.20 11.97 1.12
N GLU A 83 -0.64 12.71 2.14
CA GLU A 83 -1.99 13.25 2.18
C GLU A 83 -2.32 14.11 0.94
N GLN A 84 -1.33 14.88 0.46
CA GLN A 84 -1.47 15.66 -0.77
C GLN A 84 -1.68 14.74 -1.98
N LYS A 85 -0.81 13.73 -2.16
CA LYS A 85 -0.89 12.82 -3.32
C LYS A 85 -2.17 12.00 -3.32
N ARG A 86 -2.65 11.59 -2.13
CA ARG A 86 -3.93 10.88 -1.95
C ARG A 86 -5.12 11.71 -2.45
N LYS A 87 -5.10 13.03 -2.23
CA LYS A 87 -6.11 13.97 -2.74
C LYS A 87 -5.96 14.21 -4.24
N GLU A 88 -4.75 14.34 -4.75
CA GLU A 88 -4.48 14.56 -6.18
C GLU A 88 -4.92 13.37 -7.06
N TYR A 89 -4.70 12.14 -6.58
CA TYR A 89 -5.13 10.93 -7.28
C TYR A 89 -6.61 10.61 -7.05
N ASP A 90 -7.31 11.39 -6.22
CA ASP A 90 -8.68 11.13 -5.76
C ASP A 90 -8.89 9.64 -5.46
N LEU A 91 -7.99 9.08 -4.64
CA LEU A 91 -7.96 7.64 -4.40
C LEU A 91 -9.30 7.15 -3.88
N ASP A 92 -9.98 7.92 -3.04
CA ASP A 92 -11.32 7.62 -2.56
C ASP A 92 -12.33 7.39 -3.70
N SER A 93 -12.26 8.14 -4.81
CA SER A 93 -13.10 7.90 -5.99
C SER A 93 -12.62 6.70 -6.81
N LEU A 94 -11.30 6.53 -7.01
CA LEU A 94 -10.75 5.34 -7.68
C LEU A 94 -11.20 4.04 -6.98
N TRP A 95 -11.19 4.04 -5.64
CA TRP A 95 -11.64 2.88 -4.85
C TRP A 95 -13.16 2.68 -4.95
N ARG A 96 -13.95 3.76 -4.91
CA ARG A 96 -15.42 3.68 -5.15
C ARG A 96 -15.76 3.17 -6.55
N GLU A 97 -15.01 3.57 -7.57
CA GLU A 97 -15.20 3.12 -8.95
C GLU A 97 -14.81 1.64 -9.10
N THR A 98 -13.77 1.19 -8.39
CA THR A 98 -13.35 -0.21 -8.38
C THR A 98 -14.38 -1.12 -7.69
N GLU A 99 -15.13 -0.59 -6.71
CA GLU A 99 -16.30 -1.28 -6.14
C GLU A 99 -17.51 -1.25 -7.09
N LYS A 100 -17.81 -0.11 -7.74
CA LYS A 100 -18.94 0.04 -8.67
C LYS A 100 -18.83 -0.75 -9.96
N ARG A 101 -17.66 -0.75 -10.62
CA ARG A 101 -17.43 -1.52 -11.86
C ARG A 101 -17.65 -3.03 -11.70
N ARG A 102 -17.81 -3.52 -10.48
CA ARG A 102 -18.09 -4.93 -10.17
C ARG A 102 -19.58 -5.24 -9.98
N GLU A 103 -20.44 -4.25 -9.76
CA GLU A 103 -21.90 -4.46 -9.73
C GLU A 103 -22.47 -4.59 -11.15
N ASP A 104 -21.85 -3.93 -12.13
CA ASP A 104 -22.33 -3.94 -13.53
C ASP A 104 -21.88 -5.19 -14.33
N GLU A 105 -20.96 -5.99 -13.81
CA GLU A 105 -20.47 -7.24 -14.42
C GLU A 105 -21.03 -8.52 -13.75
N SER A 106 -21.97 -8.38 -12.79
CA SER A 106 -22.62 -9.50 -12.09
C SER A 106 -24.04 -9.80 -12.58
#